data_AF-A0A7C4PI70-F1
#
_entry.id   AF-A0A7C4PI70-F1
#
_cell.length_a   1.000
_cell.length_b   1.000
_cell.length_c   1.000
_cell.angle_alpha   90.00
_cell.angle_beta   90.00
_cell.angle_gamma   90.00
#
_symmetry.space_group_name_H-M   'P 1'
#
loop_
_entity.id
_entity.type
_entity.pdbx_description
1 polymer ?
#
loop_
_entity_poly.entity_id
_entity_poly.type
_entity_poly.pdbx_seq_one_letter_code
_entity_poly.pdbx_strand_id
1 'polypeptide(L)'
;MRINLPFRMTMSAQRWLSLSDAAALLGVHTSTVRKWSNEGKLPVHLTSGGHRRYLLSEIELWQKSRLNAEAVDASRLLQEILRSVRLQLQELSLEKGTCFPPMDASTRAYFRESGRNLARALVAY
;
A
#
# COMPACT_ATOMS: atom_id res chain seq x y z
N MET A 1 26.23 -28.64 5.15
CA MET A 1 25.41 -28.08 6.25
C MET A 1 24.16 -27.45 5.62
N ARG A 2 23.01 -28.14 5.65
CA ARG A 2 21.74 -27.61 5.13
C ARG A 2 20.91 -27.15 6.32
N ILE A 3 20.71 -25.84 6.43
CA ILE A 3 19.91 -25.22 7.48
C ILE A 3 18.46 -25.27 6.98
N ASN A 4 17.69 -26.23 7.48
CA ASN A 4 16.26 -26.30 7.23
C ASN A 4 15.58 -25.38 8.25
N LEU A 5 15.29 -24.15 7.86
CA LEU A 5 14.42 -23.26 8.64
C LEU A 5 12.98 -23.68 8.37
N PRO A 6 12.19 -24.12 9.37
CA PRO A 6 10.77 -24.33 9.14
C PRO A 6 10.15 -22.94 8.93
N PHE A 7 9.75 -22.66 7.69
CA PHE A 7 8.76 -21.62 7.43
C PHE A 7 7.53 -21.98 8.25
N ARG A 8 7.38 -21.36 9.43
CA ARG A 8 6.16 -21.46 10.22
C ARG A 8 5.08 -20.70 9.46
N MET A 9 4.44 -21.41 8.52
CA MET A 9 3.09 -21.11 8.10
C MET A 9 2.25 -21.31 9.36
N THR A 10 2.06 -20.23 10.13
CA THR A 10 1.09 -20.23 11.22
C THR A 10 -0.23 -20.60 10.57
N MET A 11 -0.71 -21.81 10.82
CA MET A 11 -2.06 -22.22 10.47
C MET A 11 -2.99 -21.27 11.23
N SER A 12 -3.35 -20.15 10.61
CA SER A 12 -4.44 -19.30 11.06
C SER A 12 -5.62 -20.25 11.19
N ALA A 13 -6.10 -20.42 12.42
CA ALA A 13 -7.21 -21.32 12.73
C ALA A 13 -8.34 -21.13 11.71
N GLN A 14 -9.00 -22.22 11.33
CA GLN A 14 -10.19 -22.27 10.47
C GLN A 14 -11.37 -21.52 11.12
N ARG A 15 -11.21 -20.21 11.34
CA ARG A 15 -12.17 -19.37 12.01
C ARG A 15 -13.16 -18.90 10.97
N TRP A 16 -14.33 -19.52 11.01
CA TRP A 16 -15.48 -19.12 10.24
C TRP A 16 -16.16 -17.93 10.89
N LEU A 17 -16.48 -16.94 10.07
CA LEU A 17 -17.18 -15.73 10.44
C LEU A 17 -18.60 -15.77 9.90
N SER A 18 -19.54 -15.23 10.66
CA SER A 18 -20.87 -14.87 10.14
C SER A 18 -20.77 -13.64 9.24
N LEU A 19 -21.85 -13.31 8.53
CA LEU A 19 -21.96 -12.07 7.75
C LEU A 19 -21.73 -10.83 8.62
N SER A 20 -22.26 -10.83 9.84
CA SER A 20 -22.12 -9.70 10.78
C SER A 20 -20.69 -9.58 11.28
N ASP A 21 -20.02 -10.70 11.58
CA ASP A 21 -18.62 -10.68 12.02
C ASP A 21 -17.69 -10.20 10.90
N ALA A 22 -17.93 -10.64 9.66
CA ALA A 22 -17.19 -10.17 8.50
C ALA A 22 -17.41 -8.67 8.24
N ALA A 23 -18.64 -8.18 8.44
CA ALA A 23 -18.97 -6.76 8.31
C ALA A 23 -18.27 -5.91 9.38
N ALA A 24 -18.28 -6.37 10.64
CA ALA A 24 -17.58 -5.72 11.73
C ALA A 24 -16.06 -5.68 11.49
N LEU A 25 -15.48 -6.79 11.02
CA LEU A 25 -14.05 -6.89 10.72
C LEU A 25 -13.63 -5.96 9.56
N LEU A 26 -14.47 -5.85 8.53
CA LEU A 26 -14.20 -4.99 7.37
C LEU A 26 -14.57 -3.51 7.61
N GLY A 27 -15.21 -3.18 8.74
CA GLY A 27 -15.66 -1.83 9.05
C GLY A 27 -16.76 -1.32 8.11
N VAL A 28 -17.59 -2.21 7.55
CA VAL A 28 -18.65 -1.85 6.60
C VAL A 28 -20.01 -2.38 7.06
N HIS A 29 -21.09 -1.84 6.49
CA HIS A 29 -22.43 -2.34 6.77
C HIS A 29 -22.65 -3.76 6.20
N THR A 30 -23.49 -4.55 6.86
CA THR A 30 -23.80 -5.95 6.47
C THR A 30 -24.38 -6.08 5.07
N SER A 31 -25.15 -5.09 4.61
CA SER A 31 -25.67 -5.03 3.23
C SER A 31 -24.56 -4.93 2.19
N THR A 32 -23.46 -4.24 2.50
CA THR A 32 -22.30 -4.10 1.62
C THR A 32 -21.56 -5.43 1.48
N VAL A 33 -21.33 -6.13 2.60
CA VAL A 33 -20.75 -7.49 2.57
C VAL A 33 -21.61 -8.44 1.76
N ARG A 34 -22.94 -8.39 1.94
CA ARG A 34 -23.89 -9.20 1.16
C ARG A 34 -23.80 -8.89 -0.34
N LYS A 35 -23.77 -7.61 -0.70
CA LYS A 35 -23.63 -7.16 -2.08
C LYS A 35 -22.33 -7.68 -2.71
N TRP A 36 -21.19 -7.48 -2.06
CA TRP A 36 -19.89 -7.97 -2.55
C TRP A 36 -19.82 -9.49 -2.66
N SER A 37 -20.46 -10.20 -1.73
CA SER A 37 -20.55 -11.67 -1.80
C SER A 37 -21.34 -12.12 -3.03
N ASN A 38 -22.49 -11.48 -3.30
CA ASN A 38 -23.32 -11.80 -4.46
C ASN A 38 -22.64 -11.43 -5.79
N GLU A 39 -21.85 -10.36 -5.80
CA GLU A 39 -21.05 -9.93 -6.95
C GLU A 39 -19.76 -10.75 -7.14
N GLY A 40 -19.47 -11.73 -6.27
CA GLY A 40 -18.24 -12.52 -6.32
C GLY A 40 -16.96 -11.72 -5.99
N LYS A 41 -17.11 -10.51 -5.46
CA LYS A 41 -15.98 -9.64 -5.10
C LYS A 41 -15.34 -10.02 -3.77
N LEU A 42 -16.10 -10.63 -2.86
CA LEU A 42 -15.63 -11.07 -1.55
C LEU A 42 -15.69 -12.60 -1.48
N PRO A 43 -14.61 -13.30 -1.04
CA PRO A 43 -14.62 -14.75 -0.87
C PRO A 43 -15.72 -15.18 0.10
N VAL A 44 -16.57 -16.11 -0.31
CA VAL A 44 -17.72 -16.56 0.49
C VAL A 44 -17.97 -18.05 0.27
N HIS A 45 -18.32 -18.75 1.34
CA HIS A 45 -18.72 -20.14 1.33
C HIS A 45 -20.20 -20.25 1.72
N LEU A 46 -20.95 -21.11 1.02
CA LEU A 46 -22.34 -21.39 1.33
C LEU A 46 -22.43 -22.73 2.06
N THR A 47 -23.11 -22.74 3.22
CA THR A 47 -23.49 -23.99 3.87
C THR A 47 -24.57 -24.72 3.06
N SER A 48 -24.83 -26.00 3.35
CA SER A 48 -25.94 -26.76 2.76
C SER A 48 -27.31 -26.06 2.87
N GLY A 49 -27.53 -25.25 3.93
CA GLY A 49 -28.74 -24.44 4.11
C GLY A 49 -28.70 -23.04 3.47
N GLY A 50 -27.69 -22.72 2.65
CA GLY A 50 -27.57 -21.42 1.97
C GLY A 50 -27.09 -20.24 2.83
N HIS A 51 -26.73 -20.47 4.10
CA HIS A 51 -26.11 -19.44 4.93
C HIS A 51 -24.68 -19.14 4.46
N ARG A 52 -24.33 -17.85 4.45
CA ARG A 52 -22.99 -17.37 4.08
C ARG A 52 -22.02 -17.52 5.25
N ARG A 53 -20.84 -18.04 4.97
CA ARG A 53 -19.71 -18.18 5.90
C ARG A 53 -18.45 -17.66 5.23
N TYR A 54 -17.62 -16.99 6.03
CA TYR A 54 -16.41 -16.34 5.56
C TYR A 54 -15.23 -16.88 6.34
N LEU A 55 -14.18 -17.31 5.66
CA LEU A 55 -12.97 -17.76 6.34
C LEU A 55 -12.13 -16.54 6.69
N LEU A 56 -11.78 -16.35 7.97
CA LEU A 56 -11.02 -15.18 8.42
C LEU A 56 -9.77 -14.93 7.57
N SER A 57 -8.99 -15.99 7.29
CA SER A 57 -7.77 -15.90 6.50
C SER A 57 -7.99 -15.42 5.06
N GLU A 58 -9.12 -15.80 4.44
CA GLU A 58 -9.48 -15.35 3.09
C GLU A 58 -9.88 -13.87 3.11
N ILE A 59 -10.59 -13.43 4.13
CA ILE A 59 -10.98 -12.02 4.29
C ILE A 59 -9.76 -11.15 4.52
N GLU A 60 -8.83 -11.58 5.38
CA GLU A 60 -7.56 -10.87 5.60
C GLU A 60 -6.70 -10.79 4.33
N LEU A 61 -6.61 -11.89 3.57
CA LEU A 61 -5.89 -11.91 2.30
C LEU A 61 -6.54 -10.98 1.28
N TRP A 62 -7.88 -11.01 1.19
CA TRP A 62 -8.65 -10.12 0.33
C TRP A 62 -8.45 -8.65 0.68
N GLN A 63 -8.42 -8.31 1.98
CA GLN A 63 -8.18 -6.94 2.43
C GLN A 63 -6.77 -6.47 2.03
N LYS A 64 -5.76 -7.32 2.23
CA LYS A 64 -4.37 -7.03 1.83
C LYS A 64 -4.22 -6.84 0.33
N SER A 65 -4.86 -7.69 -0.48
CA SER A 65 -4.78 -7.57 -1.94
C SER A 65 -5.40 -6.27 -2.44
N ARG A 66 -6.50 -5.82 -1.82
CA ARG A 66 -7.14 -4.55 -2.13
C ARG A 66 -6.25 -3.35 -1.82
N LEU A 67 -5.70 -3.29 -0.60
CA LEU A 67 -4.79 -2.21 -0.19
C LEU A 67 -3.55 -2.15 -1.09
N ASN A 68 -3.00 -3.31 -1.47
CA ASN A 68 -1.87 -3.37 -2.40
C ASN A 68 -2.24 -2.86 -3.79
N ALA A 69 -3.42 -3.18 -4.31
CA ALA A 69 -3.88 -2.69 -5.61
C ALA A 69 -4.04 -1.15 -5.59
N GLU A 70 -4.63 -0.60 -4.54
CA GLU A 70 -4.77 0.86 -4.36
C GLU A 70 -3.41 1.57 -4.25
N ALA A 71 -2.47 0.99 -3.49
CA ALA A 71 -1.11 1.54 -3.35
C ALA A 71 -0.34 1.53 -4.68
N VAL A 72 -0.48 0.46 -5.48
CA VAL A 72 0.12 0.37 -6.82
C VAL A 72 -0.48 1.42 -7.75
N ASP A 73 -1.79 1.64 -7.71
CA ASP A 73 -2.46 2.63 -8.55
C ASP A 73 -2.05 4.07 -8.21
N ALA A 74 -2.05 4.42 -6.91
CA ALA A 74 -1.58 5.72 -6.43
C ALA A 74 -0.11 6.00 -6.81
N SER A 75 0.76 4.99 -6.69
CA SER A 75 2.17 5.10 -7.08
C SER A 75 2.33 5.34 -8.59
N ARG A 76 1.54 4.65 -9.43
CA ARG A 76 1.54 4.86 -10.88
C ARG A 76 1.08 6.26 -11.27
N LEU A 77 0.00 6.75 -10.65
CA LEU A 77 -0.46 8.13 -10.87
C LEU A 77 0.61 9.15 -10.49
N LEU A 78 1.28 8.97 -9.35
CA LEU A 78 2.37 9.86 -8.92
C LEU A 78 3.54 9.83 -9.90
N GLN A 79 3.95 8.64 -10.35
CA GLN A 79 5.03 8.48 -11.32
C GLN A 79 4.72 9.22 -12.63
N GLU A 80 3.47 9.16 -13.10
CA GLU A 80 3.06 9.84 -14.32
C GLU A 80 3.04 11.36 -14.16
N ILE A 81 2.55 11.87 -13.02
CA ILE A 81 2.58 13.30 -12.70
C ILE A 81 4.03 13.81 -12.63
N LEU A 82 4.91 13.09 -11.93
CA LEU A 82 6.32 13.49 -11.83
C LEU A 82 7.02 13.44 -13.20
N ARG A 83 6.67 12.46 -14.05
CA ARG A 83 7.18 12.35 -15.41
C ARG A 83 6.78 13.55 -16.27
N SER A 84 5.51 13.95 -16.23
CA SER A 84 5.02 15.09 -17.02
C SER A 84 5.64 16.40 -16.56
N VAL A 85 5.70 16.64 -15.25
CA VAL A 85 6.36 17.82 -14.67
C VAL A 85 7.84 17.87 -15.07
N ARG A 86 8.54 16.73 -15.04
CA ARG A 86 9.95 16.66 -15.48
C ARG A 86 10.12 17.09 -16.93
N LEU A 87 9.25 16.64 -17.83
CA LEU A 87 9.31 16.99 -19.25
C LEU A 87 9.02 18.48 -19.47
N GLN A 88 7.99 19.02 -18.79
CA GLN A 88 7.65 20.44 -18.87
C GLN A 88 8.77 21.34 -18.33
N LEU A 89 9.43 20.95 -17.23
CA LEU A 89 10.57 21.69 -16.69
C LEU A 89 11.79 21.63 -17.61
N GLN A 90 12.01 20.54 -18.34
CA GLN A 90 13.08 20.45 -19.34
C GLN A 90 12.85 21.42 -20.50
N GLU A 91 11.62 21.51 -20.99
CA GLU A 91 11.23 22.45 -22.04
C GLU A 91 11.41 23.91 -21.59
N LEU A 92 10.97 24.24 -20.37
CA LEU A 92 11.15 25.57 -19.77
C LEU A 92 12.63 25.91 -19.47
N SER A 93 13.46 24.91 -19.16
CA SER A 93 14.90 25.10 -18.90
C SER A 93 15.72 25.33 -20.17
N LEU A 94 15.20 24.96 -21.34
CA LEU A 94 15.82 25.29 -22.63
C LEU A 94 15.62 26.77 -22.99
N GLU A 95 14.52 27.38 -22.55
CA GLU A 95 14.20 28.79 -22.84
C GLU A 95 14.77 29.80 -21.81
N LYS A 96 15.00 29.39 -20.57
CA LYS A 96 15.63 30.24 -19.54
C LYS A 96 16.86 29.56 -18.96
N GLY A 97 18.03 30.12 -19.30
CA GLY A 97 19.34 29.64 -18.86
C GLY A 97 19.38 29.21 -17.40
N THR A 98 19.88 27.98 -17.19
CA THR A 98 20.29 27.38 -15.91
C THR A 98 19.39 27.69 -14.72
N CYS A 99 18.32 26.89 -14.53
CA CYS A 99 17.47 26.91 -13.32
C CYS A 99 18.21 26.69 -11.99
N PHE A 100 19.49 26.32 -12.03
CA PHE A 100 20.37 26.36 -10.86
C PHE A 100 21.71 26.96 -11.28
N PRO A 101 22.20 28.03 -10.63
CA PRO A 101 23.60 28.40 -10.77
C PRO A 101 24.47 27.21 -10.33
N PRO A 102 25.63 26.97 -10.96
CA PRO A 102 26.53 25.90 -10.55
C PRO A 102 26.83 26.04 -9.06
N MET A 103 26.30 25.10 -8.27
CA MET A 103 26.52 25.11 -6.83
C MET A 103 27.98 24.75 -6.57
N ASP A 104 28.70 25.66 -5.93
CA ASP A 104 30.08 25.43 -5.55
C ASP A 104 30.20 24.28 -4.52
N ALA A 105 31.43 23.88 -4.22
CA ALA A 105 31.69 22.80 -3.27
C ALA A 105 31.22 23.16 -1.84
N SER A 106 31.27 24.44 -1.47
CA SER A 106 30.94 24.94 -0.13
C SER A 106 29.43 24.86 0.15
N THR A 107 28.60 25.26 -0.82
CA THR A 107 27.15 25.20 -0.76
C THR A 107 26.68 23.74 -0.67
N ARG A 108 27.31 22.83 -1.44
CA ARG A 108 27.02 21.38 -1.36
C ARG A 108 27.37 20.78 -0.01
N ALA A 109 28.43 21.25 0.65
CA ALA A 109 28.80 20.79 1.99
C ALA A 109 27.78 21.25 3.04
N TYR A 110 27.33 22.51 2.97
CA TYR A 110 26.33 23.08 3.87
C TYR A 110 24.98 22.33 3.82
N PHE A 111 24.48 22.02 2.63
CA PHE A 111 23.24 21.26 2.49
C PHE A 111 23.38 19.81 2.95
N ARG A 112 24.55 19.18 2.75
CA ARG A 112 24.85 17.85 3.28
C ARG A 112 24.83 17.84 4.81
N GLU A 113 25.42 18.83 5.44
CA GLU A 113 25.46 18.93 6.90
C GLU A 113 24.08 19.20 7.49
N SER A 114 23.34 20.15 6.90
CA SER A 114 21.95 20.45 7.29
C SER A 114 21.04 19.22 7.15
N GLY A 115 21.15 18.49 6.03
CA GLY A 115 20.38 17.26 5.79
C GLY A 115 20.73 16.13 6.77
N ARG A 116 22.02 15.96 7.11
CA ARG A 116 22.45 14.98 8.12
C ARG A 116 21.92 15.33 9.50
N ASN A 117 21.90 16.61 9.87
CA ASN A 117 21.40 17.05 11.18
C ASN A 117 19.87 16.85 11.28
N LEU A 118 19.13 17.16 10.22
CA LEU A 118 17.69 16.86 10.15
C LEU A 118 17.41 15.36 10.27
N ALA A 119 18.12 14.53 9.50
CA ALA A 119 17.96 13.07 9.54
C ALA A 119 18.28 12.50 10.93
N ARG A 120 19.32 13.02 11.61
CA ARG A 120 19.65 12.65 12.99
C ARG A 120 18.55 13.03 13.96
N ALA A 121 17.98 14.24 13.83
CA ALA A 121 16.88 14.69 14.69
C ALA A 121 15.62 13.81 14.53
N LEU A 122 15.33 13.36 13.30
CA LEU A 122 14.19 12.47 13.02
C LEU A 122 14.37 11.04 13.53
N VAL A 123 15.62 10.55 13.65
CA VAL A 123 15.92 9.20 14.18
C VAL A 123 16.01 9.19 15.71
N ALA A 124 16.22 10.35 16.34
CA ALA A 124 16.33 10.50 17.78
C ALA A 124 14.97 10.66 18.51
N TYR A 125 13.86 10.54 17.78
CA TYR A 125 12.47 10.58 18.28
C TYR A 125 11.80 9.23 18.05
#